data_AF-A0A3D0Y015-F1
#
_entry.id   AF-A0A3D0Y015-F1
#
_cell.length_a   1.000
_cell.length_b   1.000
_cell.length_c   1.000
_cell.angle_alpha   90.00
_cell.angle_beta   90.00
_cell.angle_gamma   90.00
#
_symmetry.space_group_name_H-M   'P 1'
#
loop_
_entity.id
_entity.type
_entity.pdbx_description
1 polymer ?
#
loop_
_entity_poly.entity_id
_entity_poly.type
_entity_poly.pdbx_seq_one_letter_code
_entity_poly.pdbx_strand_id
1 'polypeptide(L)'
;MKKSEMLMEDKLNRLFLECINELNKIGINLLNENQYGKIDISISKRNNKRYGCCKQEEPDKNYKTINKIRRRKIIKYEKFNKHHIEISKWVMELEDDIIKNTLMHELIHCIPYCNNHGTEFKKYAELLNTNYGYDISRLGDKKKDFEKSNIEYKETKNYKYKVICKSCKQVFYRQRLNRNFTRKYRCAKCGGRFEIIII
;
A
#
# COMPACT_ATOMS: atom_id res chain seq x y z
N MET A 1 -15.48 24.46 5.20
CA MET A 1 -14.22 23.70 5.12
C MET A 1 -13.07 24.61 5.51
N LYS A 2 -12.05 24.12 6.24
CA LYS A 2 -10.92 24.96 6.67
C LYS A 2 -10.02 25.26 5.45
N LYS A 3 -9.54 26.50 5.29
CA LYS A 3 -8.68 26.93 4.17
C LYS A 3 -7.48 25.99 3.91
N SER A 4 -6.95 25.38 4.97
CA SER A 4 -5.86 24.39 4.89
C SER A 4 -6.25 23.07 4.25
N GLU A 5 -7.49 22.61 4.40
CA GLU A 5 -7.97 21.35 3.79
C GLU A 5 -8.19 21.54 2.29
N MET A 6 -8.76 22.69 1.89
CA MET A 6 -8.93 23.06 0.49
C MET A 6 -7.58 23.11 -0.24
N LEU A 7 -6.55 23.71 0.38
CA LEU A 7 -5.20 23.75 -0.18
C LEU A 7 -4.60 22.34 -0.39
N MET A 8 -4.84 21.40 0.53
CA MET A 8 -4.36 20.02 0.39
C MET A 8 -5.10 19.27 -0.72
N GLU A 9 -6.41 19.49 -0.86
CA GLU A 9 -7.20 18.91 -1.95
C GLU A 9 -6.75 19.44 -3.32
N ASP A 10 -6.51 20.75 -3.42
CA ASP A 10 -5.96 21.37 -4.64
C ASP A 10 -4.58 20.81 -4.99
N LYS A 11 -3.70 20.66 -3.98
CA LYS A 11 -2.39 20.02 -4.13
C LYS A 11 -2.54 18.58 -4.65
N LEU A 12 -3.43 17.78 -4.05
CA LEU A 12 -3.67 16.40 -4.46
C LEU A 12 -4.16 16.31 -5.91
N ASN A 13 -5.14 17.16 -6.29
CA ASN A 13 -5.68 17.20 -7.64
C ASN A 13 -4.61 17.59 -8.68
N ARG A 14 -3.79 18.61 -8.38
CA ARG A 14 -2.67 19.00 -9.25
C ARG A 14 -1.70 17.84 -9.47
N LEU A 15 -1.22 17.21 -8.39
CA LEU A 15 -0.26 16.10 -8.48
C LEU A 15 -0.84 14.87 -9.20
N PHE A 16 -2.12 14.57 -9.00
CA PHE A 16 -2.80 13.52 -9.73
C PHE A 16 -2.84 13.80 -11.24
N LEU A 17 -3.18 15.02 -11.66
CA LEU A 17 -3.20 15.38 -13.08
C LEU A 17 -1.81 15.30 -13.71
N GLU A 18 -0.76 15.67 -12.97
CA GLU A 18 0.62 15.46 -13.41
C GLU A 18 0.94 13.97 -13.62
N CYS A 19 0.56 13.11 -12.68
CA CYS A 19 0.74 11.66 -12.81
C CYS A 19 -0.03 11.08 -14.00
N ILE A 20 -1.28 11.50 -14.22
CA ILE A 20 -2.06 11.09 -15.40
C ILE A 20 -1.38 11.54 -16.69
N ASN A 21 -0.85 12.77 -16.74
CA ASN A 21 -0.13 13.26 -17.92
C ASN A 21 1.13 12.43 -18.23
N GLU A 22 1.90 12.06 -17.20
CA GLU A 22 3.06 11.17 -17.36
C GLU A 22 2.66 9.79 -17.88
N LEU A 23 1.58 9.20 -17.33
CA LEU A 23 1.05 7.92 -17.82
C LEU A 23 0.57 8.00 -19.28
N ASN A 24 -0.12 9.07 -19.66
CA ASN A 24 -0.59 9.28 -21.02
C ASN A 24 0.59 9.35 -22.02
N LYS A 25 1.70 10.00 -21.64
CA LYS A 25 2.91 10.11 -22.48
C LYS A 25 3.55 8.76 -22.82
N ILE A 26 3.37 7.75 -21.98
CA ILE A 26 3.83 6.37 -22.21
C ILE A 26 2.70 5.45 -22.70
N GLY A 27 1.56 6.01 -23.12
CA GLY A 27 0.45 5.27 -23.71
C GLY A 27 -0.52 4.62 -22.72
N ILE A 28 -0.44 4.95 -21.43
CA ILE A 28 -1.33 4.42 -20.38
C ILE A 28 -2.41 5.45 -20.07
N ASN A 29 -3.51 5.41 -20.83
CA ASN A 29 -4.61 6.37 -20.70
C ASN A 29 -5.63 5.95 -19.62
N LEU A 30 -5.27 6.07 -18.34
CA LEU A 30 -6.11 5.61 -17.21
C LEU A 30 -7.48 6.30 -17.12
N LEU A 31 -7.66 7.48 -17.70
CA LEU A 31 -8.96 8.16 -17.74
C LEU A 31 -9.93 7.59 -18.78
N ASN A 32 -9.52 6.60 -19.59
CA ASN A 32 -10.43 5.85 -20.44
C ASN A 32 -11.29 4.91 -19.59
N GLU A 33 -12.46 5.39 -19.16
CA GLU A 33 -13.37 4.66 -18.26
C GLU A 33 -13.79 3.29 -18.81
N ASN A 34 -13.92 3.13 -20.13
CA ASN A 34 -14.26 1.84 -20.74
C ASN A 34 -13.18 0.78 -20.49
N GLN A 35 -11.92 1.21 -20.48
CA GLN A 35 -10.77 0.32 -20.33
C GLN A 35 -10.39 0.09 -18.87
N TYR A 36 -10.35 1.16 -18.07
CA TYR A 36 -9.77 1.14 -16.71
C TYR A 36 -10.78 1.44 -15.60
N GLY A 37 -12.04 1.72 -15.95
CA GLY A 37 -13.05 2.17 -14.98
C GLY A 37 -12.88 3.63 -14.57
N LYS A 38 -13.86 4.12 -13.82
CA LYS A 38 -13.85 5.48 -13.28
C LYS A 38 -12.90 5.57 -12.09
N ILE A 39 -12.07 6.61 -12.05
CA ILE A 39 -11.13 6.86 -10.95
C ILE A 39 -11.52 8.15 -10.25
N ASP A 40 -11.65 8.11 -8.93
CA ASP A 40 -11.70 9.29 -8.08
C ASP A 40 -10.62 9.23 -7.00
N ILE A 41 -10.21 10.41 -6.54
CA ILE A 41 -9.17 10.59 -5.56
C ILE A 41 -9.68 11.41 -4.38
N SER A 42 -9.20 11.11 -3.18
CA SER A 42 -9.52 11.89 -1.98
C SER A 42 -8.45 11.78 -0.90
N ILE A 43 -8.48 12.71 0.05
CA ILE A 43 -7.68 12.61 1.26
C ILE A 43 -8.44 11.75 2.27
N SER A 44 -7.76 10.77 2.87
CA SER A 44 -8.41 9.88 3.83
C SER A 44 -8.79 10.63 5.11
N LYS A 45 -10.07 10.48 5.50
CA LYS A 45 -10.63 11.09 6.72
C LYS A 45 -10.12 10.47 8.01
N ARG A 46 -9.54 9.26 7.94
CA ARG A 46 -9.05 8.50 9.09
C ARG A 46 -7.55 8.70 9.26
N ASN A 47 -7.09 8.68 10.51
CA ASN A 47 -5.66 8.63 10.80
C ASN A 47 -5.10 7.23 10.49
N ASN A 48 -4.67 7.06 9.24
CA ASN A 48 -4.16 5.79 8.73
C ASN A 48 -2.65 5.68 8.86
N LYS A 49 -2.16 4.46 9.10
CA LYS A 49 -0.72 4.17 9.08
C LYS A 49 -0.15 3.95 7.67
N ARG A 50 -0.99 3.61 6.69
CA ARG A 50 -0.58 3.41 5.28
C ARG A 50 -0.35 4.75 4.58
N TYR A 51 0.30 4.72 3.41
CA TYR A 51 0.48 5.92 2.59
C TYR A 51 -0.81 6.22 1.83
N GLY A 52 -1.21 5.32 0.94
CA GLY A 52 -2.47 5.38 0.21
C GLY A 52 -3.25 4.07 0.22
N CYS A 53 -4.38 4.05 -0.48
CA CYS A 53 -5.00 2.84 -0.99
C CYS A 53 -5.89 3.11 -2.21
N CYS A 54 -5.96 2.15 -3.12
CA CYS A 54 -7.03 2.02 -4.10
C CYS A 54 -8.10 1.03 -3.60
N LYS A 55 -9.35 1.49 -3.47
CA LYS A 55 -10.51 0.61 -3.27
C LYS A 55 -11.20 0.39 -4.60
N GLN A 56 -11.47 -0.87 -4.93
CA GLN A 56 -12.04 -1.25 -6.22
C GLN A 56 -13.47 -1.76 -6.03
N GLU A 57 -14.38 -1.28 -6.87
CA GLU A 57 -15.80 -1.61 -6.86
C GLU A 57 -16.26 -2.01 -8.27
N GLU A 58 -17.45 -2.61 -8.36
CA GLU A 58 -18.05 -3.00 -9.65
C GLU A 58 -17.12 -3.91 -10.50
N PRO A 59 -16.80 -5.12 -10.01
CA PRO A 59 -15.93 -6.05 -10.74
C PRO A 59 -16.52 -6.44 -12.10
N ASP A 60 -15.68 -6.45 -13.13
CA ASP A 60 -16.05 -6.93 -14.45
C ASP A 60 -16.10 -8.47 -14.46
N LYS A 61 -17.28 -9.02 -14.73
CA LYS A 61 -17.52 -10.48 -14.74
C LYS A 61 -16.71 -11.21 -15.80
N ASN A 62 -16.30 -10.53 -16.88
CA ASN A 62 -15.48 -11.10 -17.95
C ASN A 62 -14.04 -11.36 -17.49
N TYR A 63 -13.57 -10.63 -16.47
CA TYR A 63 -12.24 -10.75 -15.89
C TYR A 63 -12.22 -11.62 -14.62
N LYS A 64 -13.17 -12.55 -14.52
CA LYS A 64 -13.29 -13.46 -13.38
C LYS A 64 -12.22 -14.55 -13.43
N THR A 65 -11.46 -14.69 -12.36
CA THR A 65 -10.50 -15.79 -12.17
C THR A 65 -10.98 -16.73 -11.07
N ILE A 66 -10.83 -18.05 -11.29
CA ILE A 66 -11.26 -19.08 -10.34
C ILE A 66 -10.06 -19.93 -9.95
N ASN A 67 -9.68 -19.86 -8.68
CA ASN A 67 -8.58 -20.65 -8.13
C ASN A 67 -9.14 -21.74 -7.20
N LYS A 68 -8.81 -23.00 -7.45
CA LYS A 68 -9.23 -24.12 -6.60
C LYS A 68 -8.10 -24.53 -5.66
N ILE A 69 -8.34 -24.39 -4.35
CA ILE A 69 -7.42 -24.87 -3.31
C ILE A 69 -8.12 -26.00 -2.55
N ARG A 70 -7.67 -27.24 -2.80
CA ARG A 70 -8.30 -28.47 -2.28
C ARG A 70 -9.78 -28.52 -2.68
N ARG A 71 -10.70 -28.47 -1.70
CA ARG A 71 -12.15 -28.46 -1.92
C ARG A 71 -12.75 -27.04 -2.02
N ARG A 72 -11.97 -25.98 -1.79
CA ARG A 72 -12.45 -24.59 -1.82
C ARG A 72 -12.19 -23.96 -3.19
N LYS A 73 -13.20 -23.28 -3.74
CA LYS A 73 -13.08 -22.40 -4.91
C LYS A 73 -12.99 -20.96 -4.42
N ILE A 74 -11.96 -20.24 -4.86
CA ILE A 74 -11.77 -18.81 -4.58
C ILE A 74 -12.00 -18.09 -5.90
N ILE A 75 -13.02 -17.24 -5.92
CA ILE A 75 -13.34 -16.38 -7.06
C ILE A 75 -12.67 -15.03 -6.82
N LYS A 76 -12.00 -14.52 -7.84
CA LYS A 76 -11.42 -13.18 -7.89
C LYS A 76 -11.77 -12.53 -9.22
N TYR A 77 -11.52 -11.22 -9.29
CA TYR A 77 -11.75 -10.42 -10.48
C TYR A 77 -10.50 -9.59 -10.74
N GLU A 78 -10.11 -9.50 -12.01
CA GLU A 78 -8.86 -8.82 -12.37
C GLU A 78 -9.08 -7.38 -12.85
N LYS A 79 -10.31 -7.02 -13.21
CA LYS A 79 -10.72 -5.67 -13.64
C LYS A 79 -11.94 -5.22 -12.83
N PHE A 80 -11.99 -3.92 -12.57
CA PHE A 80 -13.05 -3.23 -11.86
C PHE A 80 -13.44 -1.98 -12.66
N ASN A 81 -14.69 -1.54 -12.53
CA ASN A 81 -15.19 -0.39 -13.26
C ASN A 81 -15.16 0.91 -12.43
N LYS A 82 -14.75 0.83 -11.16
CA LYS A 82 -14.72 1.97 -10.25
C LYS A 82 -13.59 1.84 -9.23
N HIS A 83 -12.83 2.92 -9.08
CA HIS A 83 -11.62 3.00 -8.26
C HIS A 83 -11.65 4.26 -7.40
N HIS A 84 -11.55 4.06 -6.07
CA HIS A 84 -11.45 5.13 -5.09
C HIS A 84 -10.04 5.14 -4.50
N ILE A 85 -9.21 6.09 -4.94
CA ILE A 85 -7.88 6.29 -4.39
C ILE A 85 -7.98 7.22 -3.18
N GLU A 86 -7.46 6.78 -2.04
CA GLU A 86 -7.35 7.59 -0.84
C GLU A 86 -5.87 7.77 -0.47
N ILE A 87 -5.41 9.02 -0.36
CA ILE A 87 -4.09 9.35 0.18
C ILE A 87 -4.22 9.76 1.64
N SER A 88 -3.37 9.25 2.52
CA SER A 88 -3.44 9.56 3.94
C SER A 88 -2.98 10.99 4.20
N LYS A 89 -3.64 11.69 5.11
CA LYS A 89 -3.39 13.10 5.40
C LYS A 89 -1.91 13.43 5.70
N TRP A 90 -1.23 12.58 6.48
CA TRP A 90 0.19 12.75 6.82
C TRP A 90 1.13 12.65 5.60
N VAL A 91 0.73 11.98 4.51
CA VAL A 91 1.52 11.92 3.27
C VAL A 91 1.47 13.27 2.54
N MET A 92 0.37 14.02 2.67
CA MET A 92 0.23 15.34 2.03
C MET A 92 1.17 16.40 2.61
N GLU A 93 1.73 16.13 3.79
CA GLU A 93 2.74 16.95 4.47
C GLU A 93 4.15 16.72 3.92
N LEU A 94 4.36 15.65 3.13
CA LEU A 94 5.65 15.32 2.53
C LEU A 94 5.88 16.06 1.20
N GLU A 95 7.11 15.93 0.69
CA GLU A 95 7.49 16.41 -0.63
C GLU A 95 6.62 15.82 -1.76
N ASP A 96 6.46 16.62 -2.82
CA ASP A 96 5.55 16.31 -3.94
C ASP A 96 5.91 15.01 -4.64
N ASP A 97 7.19 14.67 -4.72
CA ASP A 97 7.67 13.45 -5.35
C ASP A 97 7.28 12.18 -4.57
N ILE A 98 7.25 12.23 -3.23
CA ILE A 98 6.77 11.12 -2.39
C ILE A 98 5.25 10.94 -2.56
N ILE A 99 4.52 12.06 -2.64
CA ILE A 99 3.08 12.03 -2.91
C ILE A 99 2.80 11.43 -4.28
N LYS A 100 3.52 11.88 -5.32
CA LYS A 100 3.41 11.34 -6.69
C LYS A 100 3.82 9.86 -6.77
N ASN A 101 4.88 9.44 -6.07
CA ASN A 101 5.26 8.03 -5.99
C ASN A 101 4.13 7.17 -5.37
N THR A 102 3.47 7.70 -4.34
CA THR A 102 2.29 7.05 -3.73
C THR A 102 1.12 7.02 -4.71
N LEU A 103 0.81 8.12 -5.39
CA LEU A 103 -0.27 8.19 -6.38
C LEU A 103 -0.04 7.19 -7.52
N MET A 104 1.17 7.14 -8.09
CA MET A 104 1.52 6.19 -9.14
C MET A 104 1.37 4.74 -8.67
N HIS A 105 1.78 4.41 -7.45
CA HIS A 105 1.55 3.09 -6.86
C HIS A 105 0.06 2.72 -6.86
N GLU A 106 -0.80 3.62 -6.37
CA GLU A 106 -2.24 3.36 -6.31
C GLU A 106 -2.91 3.38 -7.70
N LEU A 107 -2.38 4.16 -8.65
CA LEU A 107 -2.85 4.20 -10.04
C LEU A 107 -2.53 2.91 -10.80
N ILE A 108 -1.38 2.28 -10.56
CA ILE A 108 -1.08 0.96 -11.12
C ILE A 108 -2.15 -0.06 -10.69
N HIS A 109 -2.68 0.04 -9.46
CA HIS A 109 -3.77 -0.83 -9.00
C HIS A 109 -5.10 -0.62 -9.75
N CYS A 110 -5.25 0.44 -10.55
CA CYS A 110 -6.39 0.60 -11.45
C CYS A 110 -6.24 -0.17 -12.78
N ILE A 111 -5.04 -0.67 -13.08
CA ILE A 111 -4.78 -1.45 -14.29
C ILE A 111 -5.23 -2.90 -14.07
N PRO A 112 -5.92 -3.53 -15.04
CA PRO A 112 -6.28 -4.95 -14.94
C PRO A 112 -5.09 -5.84 -14.58
N TYR A 113 -5.31 -6.86 -13.77
CA TYR A 113 -4.29 -7.82 -13.27
C TYR A 113 -3.25 -7.23 -12.29
N CYS A 114 -3.34 -5.94 -11.96
CA CYS A 114 -2.45 -5.29 -10.99
C CYS A 114 -3.03 -5.22 -9.57
N ASN A 115 -4.06 -6.02 -9.24
CA ASN A 115 -4.73 -6.01 -7.92
C ASN A 115 -3.82 -6.42 -6.75
N ASN A 116 -2.62 -6.93 -7.05
CA ASN A 116 -1.58 -7.26 -6.09
C ASN A 116 -0.21 -6.87 -6.68
N HIS A 117 0.85 -6.90 -5.87
CA HIS A 117 2.23 -6.59 -6.28
C HIS A 117 2.90 -7.75 -7.05
N GLY A 118 2.15 -8.44 -7.90
CA GLY A 118 2.58 -9.55 -8.74
C GLY A 118 3.32 -9.10 -9.99
N THR A 119 3.42 -9.98 -10.99
CA THR A 119 4.21 -9.74 -12.20
C THR A 119 3.76 -8.49 -12.97
N GLU A 120 2.46 -8.34 -13.25
CA GLU A 120 1.96 -7.19 -14.03
C GLU A 120 2.20 -5.87 -13.31
N PHE A 121 1.90 -5.78 -12.01
CA PHE A 121 2.20 -4.60 -11.21
C PHE A 121 3.69 -4.22 -11.29
N LYS A 122 4.59 -5.21 -11.16
CA LYS A 122 6.03 -4.97 -11.21
C LYS A 122 6.50 -4.44 -12.55
N LYS A 123 5.92 -4.92 -13.66
CA LYS A 123 6.23 -4.40 -15.00
C LYS A 123 5.92 -2.91 -15.10
N TYR A 124 4.73 -2.49 -14.65
CA TYR A 124 4.35 -1.07 -14.68
C TYR A 124 5.18 -0.23 -13.70
N ALA A 125 5.47 -0.76 -12.50
CA ALA A 125 6.35 -0.10 -11.55
C ALA A 125 7.76 0.11 -12.14
N GLU A 126 8.36 -0.92 -12.75
CA GLU A 126 9.66 -0.84 -13.40
C GLU A 126 9.66 0.16 -14.57
N LEU A 127 8.62 0.15 -15.40
CA LEU A 127 8.45 1.09 -16.49
C LEU A 127 8.44 2.55 -15.99
N LEU A 128 7.69 2.84 -14.92
CA LEU A 128 7.60 4.19 -14.35
C LEU A 128 8.89 4.60 -13.62
N ASN A 129 9.50 3.68 -12.90
CA ASN A 129 10.79 3.92 -12.23
C ASN A 129 11.88 4.26 -13.28
N THR A 130 11.89 3.55 -14.40
CA THR A 130 12.87 3.75 -15.49
C THR A 130 12.64 5.04 -16.25
N ASN A 131 11.39 5.36 -16.61
CA ASN A 131 11.09 6.52 -17.45
C ASN A 131 11.07 7.85 -16.70
N TYR A 132 10.71 7.84 -15.41
CA TYR A 132 10.45 9.05 -14.64
C TYR A 132 11.22 9.13 -13.31
N GLY A 133 12.03 8.13 -12.97
CA GLY A 133 12.86 8.14 -11.76
C GLY A 133 12.08 7.93 -10.46
N TYR A 134 10.87 7.37 -10.54
CA TYR A 134 10.14 6.94 -9.35
C TYR A 134 10.84 5.80 -8.61
N ASP A 135 10.42 5.55 -7.37
CA ASP A 135 10.85 4.42 -6.54
C ASP A 135 9.60 3.63 -6.09
N ILE A 136 8.80 3.21 -7.09
CA ILE A 136 7.58 2.43 -6.84
C ILE A 136 8.01 1.03 -6.42
N SER A 137 7.76 0.73 -5.15
CA SER A 137 8.01 -0.58 -4.57
C SER A 137 6.79 -1.05 -3.77
N ARG A 138 6.88 -2.28 -3.24
CA ARG A 138 5.81 -2.85 -2.40
C ARG A 138 5.71 -2.17 -1.03
N LEU A 139 6.81 -1.67 -0.48
CA LEU A 139 6.90 -1.15 0.88
C LEU A 139 7.53 0.25 0.85
N GLY A 140 6.84 1.25 1.40
CA GLY A 140 7.43 2.55 1.63
C GLY A 140 8.38 2.55 2.84
N ASP A 141 9.35 3.46 2.85
CA ASP A 141 10.24 3.72 3.98
C ASP A 141 9.91 5.08 4.59
N LYS A 142 9.08 5.05 5.63
CA LYS A 142 8.64 6.28 6.30
C LYS A 142 9.79 7.10 6.83
N LYS A 143 10.83 6.47 7.36
CA LYS A 143 11.94 7.22 7.95
C LYS A 143 12.63 8.03 6.87
N LYS A 144 12.99 7.36 5.76
CA LYS A 144 13.63 7.99 4.60
C LYS A 144 12.76 9.09 3.98
N ASP A 145 11.46 8.85 3.86
CA ASP A 145 10.54 9.82 3.23
C ASP A 145 10.32 11.08 4.07
N PHE A 146 10.23 10.93 5.40
CA PHE A 146 10.19 12.07 6.32
C PHE A 146 11.51 12.84 6.33
N GLU A 147 12.65 12.14 6.36
CA GLU A 147 13.99 12.76 6.27
C GLU A 147 14.15 13.56 4.97
N LYS A 148 13.72 12.99 3.84
CA LYS A 148 13.74 13.67 2.53
C LYS A 148 12.86 14.92 2.50
N SER A 149 11.81 14.94 3.31
CA SER A 149 10.91 16.09 3.45
C SER A 149 11.36 17.08 4.53
N ASN A 150 12.55 16.88 5.14
CA ASN A 150 13.04 17.66 6.27
C ASN A 150 12.08 17.68 7.47
N ILE A 151 11.36 16.58 7.71
CA ILE A 151 10.42 16.42 8.83
C ILE A 151 10.98 15.41 9.83
N GLU A 152 10.91 15.75 11.12
CA GLU A 152 11.34 14.84 12.20
C GLU A 152 10.45 13.58 12.24
N TYR A 153 11.03 12.41 11.98
CA TYR A 153 10.32 11.14 12.08
C TYR A 153 10.38 10.56 13.50
N LYS A 154 9.24 10.54 14.20
CA LYS A 154 9.09 9.87 15.51
C LYS A 154 8.47 8.49 15.37
N GLU A 155 9.28 7.45 15.42
CA GLU A 155 8.80 6.07 15.34
C GLU A 155 8.24 5.59 16.69
N THR A 156 6.91 5.65 16.87
CA THR A 156 6.27 5.03 18.04
C THR A 156 6.01 3.54 17.80
N LYS A 157 6.94 2.67 18.21
CA LYS A 157 6.70 1.21 18.22
C LYS A 157 5.97 0.78 19.49
N ASN A 158 4.64 0.69 19.42
CA ASN A 158 3.82 0.16 20.51
C ASN A 158 3.85 -1.37 20.51
N TYR A 159 4.94 -1.93 21.05
CA TYR A 159 5.02 -3.36 21.31
C TYR A 159 4.03 -3.75 22.42
N LYS A 160 3.24 -4.79 22.15
CA LYS A 160 2.22 -5.31 23.08
C LYS A 160 2.60 -6.65 23.70
N TYR A 161 3.64 -7.27 23.14
CA TYR A 161 4.04 -8.62 23.49
C TYR A 161 5.56 -8.69 23.59
N LYS A 162 6.05 -9.21 24.70
CA LYS A 162 7.43 -9.68 24.88
C LYS A 162 7.43 -11.20 24.74
N VAL A 163 8.23 -11.72 23.82
CA VAL A 163 8.34 -13.15 23.55
C VAL A 163 9.70 -13.63 24.02
N ILE A 164 9.73 -14.69 24.82
CA ILE A 164 10.94 -15.21 25.46
C ILE A 164 11.07 -16.70 25.14
N CYS A 165 12.23 -17.14 24.63
CA CYS A 165 12.50 -18.57 24.50
C CYS A 165 12.72 -19.18 25.89
N LYS A 166 11.99 -20.25 26.23
CA LYS A 166 12.14 -20.91 27.54
C LYS A 166 13.50 -21.59 27.72
N SER A 167 14.11 -22.04 26.62
CA SER A 167 15.40 -22.75 26.60
C SER A 167 16.59 -21.79 26.56
N CYS A 168 16.79 -21.03 25.47
CA CYS A 168 17.97 -20.17 25.31
C CYS A 168 17.77 -18.72 25.77
N LYS A 169 16.61 -18.39 26.36
CA LYS A 169 16.26 -17.06 26.89
C LYS A 169 16.29 -15.90 25.88
N GLN A 170 16.41 -16.16 24.59
CA GLN A 170 16.31 -15.12 23.56
C GLN A 170 14.98 -14.35 23.69
N VAL A 171 15.06 -13.02 23.66
CA VAL A 171 13.93 -12.10 23.80
C VAL A 171 13.72 -11.33 22.50
N PHE A 172 12.45 -11.14 22.12
CA PHE A 172 12.07 -10.16 21.09
C PHE A 172 10.66 -9.63 21.36
N TYR A 173 10.34 -8.49 20.74
CA TYR A 173 9.08 -7.80 20.95
C TYR A 173 8.20 -7.82 19.70
N ARG A 174 6.87 -7.89 19.88
CA ARG A 174 5.90 -7.85 18.79
C ARG A 174 4.74 -6.92 19.12
N GLN A 175 4.24 -6.22 18.10
CA GLN A 175 3.04 -5.40 18.19
C GLN A 175 1.75 -6.24 18.04
N ARG A 176 1.84 -7.34 17.28
CA ARG A 176 0.75 -8.28 17.01
C ARG A 176 1.28 -9.70 17.12
N LEU A 177 0.42 -10.61 17.55
CA LEU A 177 0.79 -12.00 17.75
C LEU A 177 -0.39 -12.92 17.38
N ASN A 178 -0.10 -14.06 16.75
CA ASN A 178 -1.12 -15.03 16.38
C ASN A 178 -1.59 -15.79 17.63
N ARG A 179 -2.90 -16.04 17.79
CA ARG A 179 -3.45 -16.81 18.93
C ARG A 179 -2.73 -18.14 19.17
N ASN A 180 -2.26 -18.81 18.11
CA ASN A 180 -1.56 -20.10 18.17
C ASN A 180 -0.03 -19.98 18.00
N PHE A 181 0.56 -18.81 18.29
CA PHE A 181 1.98 -18.54 18.04
C PHE A 181 2.91 -19.59 18.68
N THR A 182 2.75 -19.87 19.97
CA THR A 182 3.60 -20.83 20.71
C THR A 182 3.46 -22.27 20.22
N ARG A 183 2.34 -22.61 19.55
CA ARG A 183 2.16 -23.94 18.95
C ARG A 183 2.82 -24.02 17.58
N LYS A 184 2.70 -22.97 16.77
CA LYS A 184 3.19 -22.94 15.38
C LYS A 184 4.68 -22.67 15.24
N TYR A 185 5.26 -21.89 16.15
CA TYR A 185 6.63 -21.42 16.02
C TYR A 185 7.54 -21.98 17.12
N ARG A 186 8.82 -22.10 16.79
CA ARG A 186 9.92 -22.52 17.68
C ARG A 186 11.06 -21.51 17.56
N CYS A 187 11.92 -21.48 18.56
CA CYS A 187 13.12 -20.66 18.51
C CYS A 187 14.03 -21.11 17.37
N ALA A 188 14.34 -20.22 16.44
CA ALA A 188 15.24 -20.53 15.33
C ALA A 188 16.67 -20.88 15.80
N LYS A 189 17.09 -20.33 16.94
CA LYS A 189 18.43 -20.56 17.51
C LYS A 189 18.57 -21.93 18.20
N CYS A 190 17.53 -22.43 18.88
CA CYS A 190 17.65 -23.62 19.73
C CYS A 190 16.48 -24.62 19.66
N GLY A 191 15.47 -24.38 18.82
CA GLY A 191 14.25 -25.20 18.76
C GLY A 191 13.31 -25.09 19.97
N GLY A 192 13.67 -24.32 21.00
CA GLY A 192 12.89 -24.18 22.23
C GLY A 192 11.51 -23.55 22.05
N ARG A 193 10.61 -23.82 23.00
CA ARG A 193 9.26 -23.22 23.06
C ARG A 193 9.33 -21.77 23.56
N PHE A 194 8.30 -20.99 23.22
CA PHE A 194 8.18 -19.60 23.61
C PHE A 194 7.19 -19.38 24.75
N GLU A 195 7.53 -18.44 25.61
CA GLU A 195 6.64 -17.75 26.54
C GLU A 195 6.27 -16.38 25.97
N ILE A 196 5.06 -15.91 26.26
CA ILE A 196 4.59 -14.60 25.83
C ILE A 196 4.11 -13.84 27.05
N ILE A 197 4.61 -12.62 27.21
CA ILE A 197 4.17 -11.67 28.23
C ILE A 197 3.50 -10.52 27.49
N ILE A 198 2.30 -10.14 27.91
CA ILE A 198 1.59 -8.96 27.41
C ILE A 198 2.17 -7.74 28.15
N ILE A 199 2.52 -6.70 27.38
CA ILE A 199 3.11 -5.45 27.88
C ILE A 199 2.30 -4.25 27.37
#